data_AF-A0A1F3R2W7-F1
#
_entry.id   AF-A0A1F3R2W7-F1
#
_cell.length_a   1.000
_cell.length_b   1.000
_cell.length_c   1.000
_cell.angle_alpha   90.00
_cell.angle_beta   90.00
_cell.angle_gamma   90.00
#
_symmetry.space_group_name_H-M   'P 1'
#
loop_
_entity.id
_entity.type
_entity.pdbx_description
1 polymer ?
#
loop_
_entity_poly.entity_id
_entity_poly.type
_entity_poly.pdbx_seq_one_letter_code
_entity_poly.pdbx_strand_id
1 'polypeptide(L)'
;MLKGLKLIFFKNFSKIDAILKFPNLKQGEIAIQVGFDMTSAITSDLFELYQQVVPSGSVIGIDPDPRNHVIANEIIIKNKLNITTIQKGTFSEKGQTNLLLGKISSWNQLDNIPIDTSADYEEKEIVVDIDTIDNIIKDLNLEIEKISHINLTCNGAEYNTLLGAKNLLENAKNISLTIIAGRYDESGTLGGKPDYELILKFLEGLKFNTKFKRMHQFFWWGFIVRTLINRNWIYNKNNYGLIMAYKGNKKTKWYQSFS
;
A
#
# COMPACT_ATOMS: atom_id res chain seq x y z
N MET A 1 -24.52 12.92 -22.99
CA MET A 1 -23.19 13.47 -23.39
C MET A 1 -22.25 13.69 -22.20
N LEU A 2 -22.64 14.45 -21.16
CA LEU A 2 -21.77 14.72 -19.99
C LEU A 2 -21.30 13.47 -19.20
N LYS A 3 -22.13 12.43 -19.07
CA LYS A 3 -21.73 11.18 -18.36
C LYS A 3 -20.59 10.43 -19.06
N GLY A 4 -20.56 10.43 -20.40
CA GLY A 4 -19.52 9.76 -21.19
C GLY A 4 -18.17 10.46 -21.10
N LEU A 5 -18.16 11.80 -21.19
CA LEU A 5 -16.96 12.62 -21.01
C LEU A 5 -16.35 12.46 -19.60
N LYS A 6 -17.20 12.44 -18.57
CA LYS A 6 -16.75 12.22 -17.18
C LYS A 6 -16.11 10.83 -17.02
N LEU A 7 -16.70 9.79 -17.59
CA LEU A 7 -16.17 8.43 -17.53
C LEU A 7 -14.81 8.30 -18.24
N ILE A 8 -14.67 8.92 -19.42
CA ILE A 8 -13.40 8.97 -20.16
C ILE A 8 -12.34 9.74 -19.36
N PHE A 9 -12.70 10.88 -18.76
CA PHE A 9 -11.80 11.65 -17.92
C PHE A 9 -11.29 10.81 -16.74
N PHE A 10 -12.18 10.18 -15.96
CA PHE A 10 -11.77 9.35 -14.83
C PHE A 10 -10.90 8.17 -15.25
N LYS A 11 -11.22 7.51 -16.36
CA LYS A 11 -10.40 6.41 -16.87
C LYS A 11 -8.98 6.86 -17.22
N ASN A 12 -8.82 8.02 -17.86
CA ASN A 12 -7.50 8.56 -18.18
C ASN A 12 -6.79 9.08 -16.93
N PHE A 13 -7.51 9.72 -16.02
CA PHE A 13 -6.98 10.19 -14.74
C PHE A 13 -6.42 9.04 -13.91
N SER A 14 -7.15 7.95 -13.70
CA SER A 14 -6.68 6.79 -12.93
C SER A 14 -5.46 6.13 -13.58
N LYS A 15 -5.40 6.05 -14.91
CA LYS A 15 -4.21 5.53 -15.61
C LYS A 15 -2.98 6.41 -15.38
N ILE A 16 -3.15 7.72 -15.50
CA ILE A 16 -2.05 8.66 -15.27
C ILE A 16 -1.63 8.59 -13.80
N ASP A 17 -2.60 8.62 -12.88
CA ASP A 17 -2.30 8.58 -11.45
C ASP A 17 -1.56 7.31 -11.05
N ALA A 18 -1.98 6.13 -11.50
CA ALA A 18 -1.27 4.87 -11.25
C ALA A 18 0.20 4.95 -11.70
N ILE A 19 0.47 5.44 -12.91
CA ILE A 19 1.84 5.61 -13.44
C ILE A 19 2.64 6.59 -12.58
N LEU A 20 2.00 7.67 -12.13
CA LEU A 20 2.63 8.65 -11.26
C LEU A 20 2.83 8.10 -9.84
N LYS A 21 1.96 7.21 -9.36
CA LYS A 21 2.01 6.61 -8.02
C LYS A 21 3.13 5.59 -7.87
N PHE A 22 3.34 4.78 -8.91
CA PHE A 22 4.33 3.71 -8.94
C PHE A 22 5.36 3.88 -10.08
N PRO A 23 6.06 5.01 -10.18
CA PRO A 23 6.79 5.41 -11.40
C PRO A 23 8.07 4.61 -11.67
N ASN A 24 8.43 3.69 -10.78
CA ASN A 24 9.57 2.78 -10.91
C ASN A 24 9.13 1.33 -11.17
N LEU A 25 7.83 1.04 -11.22
CA LEU A 25 7.29 -0.27 -11.57
C LEU A 25 7.21 -0.39 -13.09
N LYS A 26 7.61 -1.54 -13.63
CA LYS A 26 7.65 -1.79 -15.07
C LYS A 26 6.93 -3.08 -15.45
N GLN A 27 6.61 -3.21 -16.73
CA GLN A 27 6.09 -4.43 -17.32
C GLN A 27 7.04 -5.61 -17.06
N GLY A 28 6.47 -6.78 -16.77
CA GLY A 28 7.23 -8.00 -16.48
C GLY A 28 7.76 -8.13 -15.05
N GLU A 29 7.64 -7.09 -14.22
CA GLU A 29 8.10 -7.13 -12.84
C GLU A 29 7.04 -7.73 -11.88
N ILE A 30 7.48 -8.11 -10.68
CA ILE A 30 6.58 -8.55 -9.59
C ILE A 30 6.39 -7.41 -8.59
N ALA A 31 5.13 -7.10 -8.27
CA ALA A 31 4.76 -6.14 -7.24
C ALA A 31 4.01 -6.80 -6.08
N ILE A 32 4.20 -6.29 -4.86
CA ILE A 32 3.46 -6.70 -3.67
C ILE A 32 2.59 -5.52 -3.20
N GLN A 33 1.29 -5.75 -3.05
CA GLN A 33 0.35 -4.85 -2.41
C GLN A 33 0.02 -5.38 -1.01
N VAL A 34 0.25 -4.58 0.03
CA VAL A 34 -0.10 -4.93 1.40
C VAL A 34 -1.20 -4.02 1.91
N GLY A 35 -2.32 -4.62 2.28
CA GLY A 35 -3.59 -3.99 2.56
C GLY A 35 -4.27 -3.54 1.26
N PHE A 36 -5.54 -3.89 1.06
CA PHE A 36 -6.29 -3.39 -0.09
C PHE A 36 -7.79 -3.33 0.21
N ASP A 37 -8.44 -2.22 -0.15
CA ASP A 37 -9.87 -2.02 0.08
C ASP A 37 -10.66 -2.27 -1.23
N MET A 38 -11.53 -3.29 -1.20
CA MET A 38 -12.41 -3.63 -2.33
C MET A 38 -13.83 -3.05 -2.20
N THR A 39 -14.11 -2.38 -1.08
CA THR A 39 -15.43 -1.80 -0.77
C THR A 39 -15.53 -0.32 -1.14
N SER A 40 -14.39 0.33 -1.41
CA SER A 40 -14.33 1.71 -1.91
C SER A 40 -14.79 1.82 -3.37
N ALA A 41 -15.39 2.97 -3.72
CA ALA A 41 -15.77 3.30 -5.10
C ALA A 41 -14.57 3.60 -6.02
N ILE A 42 -13.35 3.60 -5.48
CA ILE A 42 -12.09 3.84 -6.20
C ILE A 42 -11.46 2.49 -6.53
N THR A 43 -10.79 2.39 -7.66
CA THR A 43 -9.98 1.22 -8.01
C THR A 43 -8.91 1.00 -6.95
N SER A 44 -8.89 -0.21 -6.37
CA SER A 44 -7.84 -0.62 -5.43
C SER A 44 -6.45 -0.61 -6.09
N ASP A 45 -5.44 -0.17 -5.33
CA ASP A 45 -4.02 -0.17 -5.75
C ASP A 45 -3.57 -1.55 -6.24
N LEU A 46 -4.18 -2.63 -5.75
CA LEU A 46 -3.96 -3.99 -6.22
C LEU A 46 -4.09 -4.10 -7.75
N PHE A 47 -5.16 -3.53 -8.31
CA PHE A 47 -5.41 -3.58 -9.75
C PHE A 47 -4.63 -2.51 -10.51
N GLU A 48 -4.34 -1.36 -9.88
CA GLU A 48 -3.50 -0.32 -10.50
C GLU A 48 -2.06 -0.80 -10.70
N LEU A 49 -1.51 -1.52 -9.72
CA LEU A 49 -0.22 -2.19 -9.84
C LEU A 49 -0.26 -3.23 -10.97
N TYR A 50 -1.33 -4.02 -11.06
CA TYR A 50 -1.45 -5.05 -12.09
C TYR A 50 -1.41 -4.46 -13.50
N GLN A 51 -2.11 -3.34 -13.72
CA GLN A 51 -2.11 -2.66 -15.03
C GLN A 51 -0.72 -2.17 -15.47
N GLN A 52 0.24 -2.04 -14.55
CA GLN A 52 1.61 -1.62 -14.88
C GLN A 52 2.55 -2.77 -15.21
N VAL A 53 2.29 -3.96 -14.67
CA VAL A 53 3.18 -5.12 -14.82
C VAL A 53 2.79 -6.03 -15.99
N VAL A 54 1.56 -5.92 -16.50
CA VAL A 54 1.10 -6.63 -17.71
C VAL A 54 1.92 -6.27 -18.96
N PRO A 55 2.07 -7.19 -19.93
CA PRO A 55 1.38 -8.49 -20.04
C PRO A 55 2.06 -9.67 -19.31
N SER A 56 3.31 -9.53 -18.85
CA SER A 56 4.11 -10.66 -18.38
C SER A 56 4.42 -10.68 -16.89
N GLY A 57 4.15 -9.59 -16.16
CA GLY A 57 4.39 -9.52 -14.72
C GLY A 57 3.23 -10.07 -13.89
N SER A 58 3.37 -9.97 -12.58
CA SER A 58 2.38 -10.47 -11.61
C SER A 58 2.28 -9.55 -10.39
N VAL A 59 1.15 -9.63 -9.69
CA VAL A 59 0.95 -8.92 -8.42
C VAL A 59 0.56 -9.90 -7.33
N ILE A 60 1.09 -9.70 -6.12
CA ILE A 60 0.67 -10.40 -4.91
C ILE A 60 -0.06 -9.41 -4.03
N GLY A 61 -1.35 -9.66 -3.77
CA GLY A 61 -2.16 -8.88 -2.85
C GLY A 61 -2.26 -9.57 -1.50
N ILE A 62 -1.94 -8.87 -0.41
CA ILE A 62 -1.98 -9.41 0.95
C ILE A 62 -2.92 -8.54 1.77
N ASP A 63 -3.97 -9.13 2.34
CA ASP A 63 -4.93 -8.44 3.20
C ASP A 63 -5.58 -9.45 4.16
N PRO A 64 -5.87 -9.11 5.42
CA PRO A 64 -6.49 -10.06 6.34
C PRO A 64 -8.01 -10.19 6.17
N ASP A 65 -8.71 -9.21 5.57
CA ASP A 65 -10.18 -9.17 5.57
C ASP A 65 -10.78 -10.10 4.48
N PRO A 66 -11.53 -11.16 4.84
CA PRO A 66 -12.15 -12.06 3.88
C PRO A 66 -13.03 -11.35 2.84
N ARG A 67 -13.68 -10.24 3.21
CA ARG A 67 -14.58 -9.48 2.32
C ARG A 67 -13.82 -8.94 1.11
N ASN A 68 -12.59 -8.47 1.33
CA ASN A 68 -11.73 -7.99 0.26
C ASN A 68 -11.33 -9.11 -0.70
N HIS A 69 -11.03 -10.31 -0.17
CA HIS A 69 -10.64 -11.47 -0.98
C HIS A 69 -11.77 -11.99 -1.86
N VAL A 70 -13.00 -12.07 -1.34
CA VAL A 70 -14.17 -12.51 -2.11
C VAL A 70 -14.32 -11.63 -3.36
N ILE A 71 -14.37 -10.31 -3.19
CA ILE A 71 -14.57 -9.36 -4.29
C ILE A 71 -13.37 -9.37 -5.25
N ALA A 72 -12.14 -9.38 -4.73
CA ALA A 72 -10.94 -9.39 -5.55
C ALA A 72 -10.87 -10.66 -6.42
N ASN A 73 -11.13 -11.83 -5.83
CA ASN A 73 -11.05 -13.11 -6.53
C ASN A 73 -12.10 -13.25 -7.63
N GLU A 74 -13.32 -12.73 -7.43
CA GLU A 74 -14.33 -12.66 -8.49
C GLU A 74 -13.81 -11.89 -9.72
N ILE A 75 -13.18 -10.73 -9.50
CA ILE A 75 -12.62 -9.91 -10.57
C ILE A 75 -11.44 -10.60 -11.24
N ILE A 76 -10.52 -11.18 -10.46
CA ILE A 76 -9.33 -11.87 -10.93
C ILE A 76 -9.72 -13.05 -11.83
N ILE A 77 -10.63 -13.91 -11.39
CA ILE A 77 -11.10 -15.09 -12.13
C ILE A 77 -11.82 -14.66 -13.40
N LYS A 78 -12.77 -13.73 -13.29
CA LYS A 78 -13.57 -13.24 -14.43
C LYS A 78 -12.69 -12.69 -15.56
N ASN A 79 -11.62 -11.97 -15.20
CA ASN A 79 -10.76 -11.29 -16.17
C ASN A 79 -9.44 -12.05 -16.44
N LYS A 80 -9.24 -13.22 -15.83
CA LYS A 80 -8.01 -14.04 -15.96
C LYS A 80 -6.73 -13.26 -15.65
N LEU A 81 -6.75 -12.51 -14.54
CA LEU A 81 -5.63 -11.65 -14.17
C LEU A 81 -4.52 -12.47 -13.48
N ASN A 82 -3.26 -12.15 -13.76
CA ASN A 82 -2.12 -12.75 -13.08
C ASN A 82 -1.87 -12.07 -11.72
N ILE A 83 -2.83 -12.26 -10.80
CA ILE A 83 -2.80 -11.72 -9.43
C ILE A 83 -3.01 -12.89 -8.47
N THR A 84 -2.14 -13.02 -7.47
CA THR A 84 -2.30 -13.96 -6.36
C THR A 84 -2.71 -13.20 -5.11
N THR A 85 -3.76 -13.65 -4.42
CA THR A 85 -4.23 -13.05 -3.18
C THR A 85 -3.89 -13.95 -1.99
N ILE A 86 -3.43 -13.34 -0.89
CA ILE A 86 -3.05 -14.02 0.35
C ILE A 86 -3.88 -13.44 1.49
N GLN A 87 -4.75 -14.27 2.07
CA GLN A 87 -5.62 -13.86 3.17
C GLN A 87 -4.89 -13.97 4.52
N LYS A 88 -3.99 -13.03 4.77
CA LYS A 88 -3.23 -12.88 6.02
C LYS A 88 -2.95 -11.39 6.26
N GLY A 89 -2.74 -11.01 7.51
CA GLY A 89 -2.05 -9.76 7.83
C GLY A 89 -0.53 -9.92 7.67
N THR A 90 0.19 -8.82 7.46
CA THR A 90 1.66 -8.82 7.50
C THR A 90 2.15 -8.25 8.81
N PHE A 91 3.17 -8.88 9.39
CA PHE A 91 3.76 -8.44 10.66
C PHE A 91 5.23 -8.85 10.76
N SER A 92 5.87 -8.54 11.90
CA SER A 92 7.27 -8.88 12.17
C SER A 92 7.51 -10.36 12.40
N GLU A 93 6.46 -11.11 12.73
CA GLU A 93 6.50 -12.55 13.00
C GLU A 93 5.19 -13.23 12.57
N LYS A 94 5.23 -14.56 12.49
CA LYS A 94 4.05 -15.38 12.17
C LYS A 94 3.25 -15.64 13.44
N GLY A 95 1.92 -15.56 13.33
CA GLY A 95 1.03 -15.82 14.46
C GLY A 95 -0.43 -15.57 14.10
N GLN A 96 -1.21 -15.23 15.13
CA GLN A 96 -2.62 -14.84 15.01
C GLN A 96 -2.84 -13.58 15.85
N THR A 97 -3.77 -12.73 15.42
CA THR A 97 -4.18 -11.51 16.12
C THR A 97 -5.63 -11.20 15.78
N ASN A 98 -6.27 -10.26 16.49
CA ASN A 98 -7.58 -9.81 16.08
C ASN A 98 -7.47 -8.68 15.05
N LEU A 99 -8.33 -8.76 14.03
CA LEU A 99 -8.60 -7.67 13.12
C LEU A 99 -9.85 -6.93 13.64
N LEU A 100 -9.64 -5.69 14.09
CA LEU A 100 -10.72 -4.75 14.40
C LEU A 100 -11.38 -4.34 13.09
N LEU A 101 -12.69 -4.57 12.97
CA LEU A 101 -13.42 -4.26 11.76
C LEU A 101 -13.92 -2.82 11.81
N GLY A 102 -13.51 -2.01 10.83
CA GLY A 102 -14.08 -0.69 10.62
C GLY A 102 -15.45 -0.76 9.95
N LYS A 103 -16.27 0.29 10.08
CA LYS A 103 -17.48 0.48 9.26
C LYS A 103 -17.21 0.44 7.75
N ILE A 104 -15.98 0.76 7.35
CA ILE A 104 -15.44 0.56 6.00
C ILE A 104 -14.12 -0.21 6.08
N SER A 105 -13.82 -1.01 5.05
CA SER A 105 -12.69 -1.94 5.11
C SER A 105 -11.33 -1.24 5.19
N SER A 106 -11.21 -0.03 4.63
CA SER A 106 -10.00 0.81 4.76
C SER A 106 -9.70 1.28 6.18
N TRP A 107 -10.61 1.09 7.15
CA TRP A 107 -10.38 1.39 8.56
C TRP A 107 -10.03 0.16 9.39
N ASN A 108 -10.08 -1.06 8.81
CA ASN A 108 -9.70 -2.25 9.55
C ASN A 108 -8.26 -2.13 10.06
N GLN A 109 -8.02 -2.62 11.28
CA GLN A 109 -6.71 -2.53 11.91
C GLN A 109 -6.42 -3.77 12.76
N LEU A 110 -5.16 -4.20 12.83
CA LEU A 110 -4.75 -5.23 13.78
C LEU A 110 -4.77 -4.66 15.21
N ASP A 111 -5.18 -5.46 16.19
CA ASP A 111 -5.30 -5.05 17.60
C ASP A 111 -3.97 -5.06 18.37
N ASN A 112 -2.92 -5.62 17.79
CA ASN A 112 -1.58 -5.72 18.38
C ASN A 112 -0.67 -4.51 18.09
N ILE A 113 -1.25 -3.40 17.66
CA ILE A 113 -0.60 -2.10 17.42
C ILE A 113 -1.43 -0.96 18.03
N PRO A 114 -0.87 0.24 18.22
CA PRO A 114 -1.65 1.38 18.70
C PRO A 114 -2.85 1.68 17.79
N ILE A 115 -4.04 1.75 18.39
CA ILE A 115 -5.31 1.84 17.67
C ILE A 115 -5.54 3.26 17.17
N ASP A 116 -6.04 3.40 15.94
CA ASP A 116 -6.48 4.68 15.38
C ASP A 116 -7.81 5.10 16.00
N THR A 117 -7.77 5.99 16.99
CA THR A 117 -8.98 6.50 17.66
C THR A 117 -9.89 7.38 16.78
N SER A 118 -9.46 7.71 15.56
CA SER A 118 -10.26 8.50 14.60
C SER A 118 -11.16 7.64 13.70
N ALA A 119 -10.91 6.33 13.65
CA ALA A 119 -11.71 5.37 12.91
C ALA A 119 -12.94 4.92 13.70
N ASP A 120 -14.05 4.69 12.98
CA ASP A 120 -15.30 4.19 13.55
C ASP A 120 -15.34 2.66 13.38
N TYR A 121 -14.95 1.96 14.44
CA TYR A 121 -14.94 0.50 14.50
C TYR A 121 -16.33 -0.05 14.83
N GLU A 122 -16.64 -1.20 14.22
CA GLU A 122 -17.74 -2.03 14.67
C GLU A 122 -17.35 -2.69 16.00
N GLU A 123 -18.34 -3.05 16.84
CA GLU A 123 -18.14 -3.92 18.02
C GLU A 123 -17.86 -5.39 17.60
N LYS A 124 -17.15 -5.57 16.48
CA LYS A 124 -16.83 -6.87 15.90
C LYS A 124 -15.35 -6.92 15.57
N GLU A 125 -14.77 -8.04 15.94
CA GLU A 125 -13.42 -8.42 15.58
C GLU A 125 -13.42 -9.83 15.02
N ILE A 126 -12.43 -10.14 14.19
CA ILE A 126 -12.20 -11.50 13.70
C ILE A 126 -10.76 -11.89 13.95
N VAL A 127 -10.52 -13.13 14.36
CA VAL A 127 -9.17 -13.68 14.46
C VAL A 127 -8.64 -13.91 13.05
N VAL A 128 -7.45 -13.40 12.77
CA VAL A 128 -6.78 -13.54 11.48
C VAL A 128 -5.36 -14.04 11.67
N ASP A 129 -4.87 -14.78 10.68
CA ASP A 129 -3.46 -15.15 10.61
C ASP A 129 -2.61 -13.94 10.21
N ILE A 130 -1.46 -13.80 10.86
CA ILE A 130 -0.41 -12.84 10.48
C ILE A 130 0.86 -13.60 10.10
N ASP A 131 1.62 -13.06 9.15
CA ASP A 131 2.87 -13.67 8.70
C ASP A 131 3.91 -12.62 8.28
N THR A 132 5.15 -13.07 8.13
CA THR A 132 6.21 -12.25 7.57
C THR A 132 6.11 -12.24 6.04
N ILE A 133 6.47 -11.12 5.41
CA ILE A 133 6.56 -11.07 3.94
C ILE A 133 7.60 -12.08 3.44
N ASP A 134 8.70 -12.28 4.19
CA ASP A 134 9.74 -13.24 3.85
C ASP A 134 9.20 -14.69 3.80
N ASN A 135 8.33 -15.09 4.75
CA ASN A 135 7.68 -16.40 4.72
C ASN A 135 6.73 -16.52 3.52
N ILE A 136 5.92 -15.48 3.24
CA ILE A 136 4.98 -15.50 2.11
C ILE A 136 5.73 -15.65 0.78
N ILE A 137 6.84 -14.95 0.60
CA ILE A 137 7.71 -15.06 -0.58
C ILE A 137 8.26 -16.48 -0.73
N LYS A 138 8.73 -17.06 0.37
CA LYS A 138 9.25 -18.43 0.40
C LYS A 138 8.17 -19.45 0.06
N ASP A 139 6.98 -19.33 0.66
CA ASP A 139 5.85 -20.25 0.44
C ASP A 139 5.36 -20.21 -1.02
N LEU A 140 5.42 -19.04 -1.65
CA LEU A 140 5.09 -18.85 -3.07
C LEU A 140 6.26 -19.20 -4.01
N ASN A 141 7.42 -19.61 -3.48
CA ASN A 141 8.64 -19.90 -4.21
C ASN A 141 9.06 -18.75 -5.16
N LEU A 142 8.97 -17.52 -4.66
CA LEU A 142 9.33 -16.32 -5.41
C LEU A 142 10.81 -15.97 -5.23
N GLU A 143 11.46 -15.63 -6.34
CA GLU A 143 12.82 -15.11 -6.33
C GLU A 143 12.81 -13.64 -5.89
N ILE A 144 13.58 -13.32 -4.84
CA ILE A 144 13.72 -11.96 -4.29
C ILE A 144 14.12 -10.95 -5.37
N GLU A 145 14.98 -11.34 -6.31
CA GLU A 145 15.49 -10.49 -7.38
C GLU A 145 14.41 -10.05 -8.38
N LYS A 146 13.30 -10.78 -8.47
CA LYS A 146 12.18 -10.46 -9.38
C LYS A 146 11.17 -9.49 -8.73
N ILE A 147 11.20 -9.35 -7.41
CA ILE A 147 10.33 -8.44 -6.67
C ILE A 147 10.87 -7.03 -6.80
N SER A 148 10.14 -6.18 -7.52
CA SER A 148 10.61 -4.85 -7.88
C SER A 148 9.91 -3.75 -7.08
N HIS A 149 8.75 -4.03 -6.51
CA HIS A 149 7.97 -3.02 -5.79
C HIS A 149 7.14 -3.59 -4.64
N ILE A 150 7.05 -2.82 -3.57
CA ILE A 150 6.13 -3.05 -2.45
C ILE A 150 5.36 -1.76 -2.18
N ASN A 151 4.03 -1.84 -2.15
CA ASN A 151 3.15 -0.79 -1.65
C ASN A 151 2.55 -1.22 -0.31
N LEU A 152 2.76 -0.42 0.74
CA LEU A 152 2.33 -0.70 2.11
C LEU A 152 1.25 0.28 2.56
N THR A 153 0.03 -0.24 2.73
CA THR A 153 -1.16 0.49 3.20
C THR A 153 -1.90 -0.37 4.24
N CYS A 154 -1.33 -0.52 5.44
CA CYS A 154 -1.79 -1.51 6.44
C CYS A 154 -2.10 -0.90 7.81
N ASN A 155 -2.57 0.35 7.82
CA ASN A 155 -3.20 1.00 8.98
C ASN A 155 -2.39 0.93 10.28
N GLY A 156 -1.12 1.30 10.24
CA GLY A 156 -0.24 1.42 11.42
C GLY A 156 0.73 0.26 11.58
N ALA A 157 0.49 -0.87 10.90
CA ALA A 157 1.38 -2.02 10.93
C ALA A 157 2.60 -1.87 9.99
N GLU A 158 2.81 -0.70 9.36
CA GLU A 158 3.81 -0.54 8.30
C GLU A 158 5.24 -0.82 8.78
N TYR A 159 5.63 -0.35 9.97
CA TYR A 159 6.96 -0.62 10.52
C TYR A 159 7.17 -2.11 10.84
N ASN A 160 6.21 -2.76 11.50
CA ASN A 160 6.30 -4.18 11.83
C ASN A 160 6.32 -5.06 10.57
N THR A 161 5.52 -4.71 9.57
CA THR A 161 5.55 -5.35 8.24
C THR A 161 6.94 -5.29 7.61
N LEU A 162 7.63 -4.15 7.69
CA LEU A 162 9.00 -4.02 7.16
C LEU A 162 10.01 -4.87 7.94
N LEU A 163 9.85 -5.02 9.25
CA LEU A 163 10.68 -5.94 10.05
C LEU A 163 10.50 -7.38 9.58
N GLY A 164 9.27 -7.78 9.23
CA GLY A 164 8.94 -9.08 8.63
C GLY A 164 9.31 -9.20 7.14
N ALA A 165 9.92 -8.18 6.54
CA ALA A 165 10.41 -8.20 5.17
C ALA A 165 11.93 -8.03 5.11
N LYS A 166 12.63 -8.18 6.25
CA LYS A 166 14.04 -7.82 6.36
C LYS A 166 14.92 -8.56 5.36
N ASN A 167 14.73 -9.87 5.18
CA ASN A 167 15.56 -10.67 4.27
C ASN A 167 15.34 -10.24 2.82
N LEU A 168 14.09 -10.02 2.40
CA LEU A 168 13.76 -9.42 1.11
C LEU A 168 14.47 -8.06 0.92
N LEU A 169 14.35 -7.14 1.87
CA LEU A 169 14.85 -5.77 1.73
C LEU A 169 16.39 -5.70 1.76
N GLU A 170 17.03 -6.56 2.53
CA GLU A 170 18.49 -6.70 2.57
C GLU A 170 19.05 -7.22 1.25
N ASN A 171 18.42 -8.25 0.68
CA ASN A 171 18.95 -8.96 -0.50
C ASN A 171 18.46 -8.41 -1.84
N ALA A 172 17.33 -7.69 -1.86
CA ALA A 172 16.83 -7.07 -3.08
C ALA A 172 17.85 -6.07 -3.64
N LYS A 173 18.23 -6.27 -4.89
CA LYS A 173 19.20 -5.41 -5.60
C LYS A 173 18.53 -4.18 -6.22
N ASN A 174 17.29 -4.31 -6.66
CA ASN A 174 16.58 -3.27 -7.39
C ASN A 174 15.09 -3.22 -7.05
N ILE A 175 14.75 -2.47 -6.01
CA ILE A 175 13.41 -2.44 -5.44
C ILE A 175 13.00 -1.02 -5.04
N SER A 176 11.71 -0.71 -5.18
CA SER A 176 11.11 0.53 -4.68
C SER A 176 10.03 0.22 -3.66
N LEU A 177 9.83 1.10 -2.69
CA LEU A 177 8.72 1.05 -1.75
C LEU A 177 7.93 2.35 -1.76
N THR A 178 6.62 2.19 -1.58
CA THR A 178 5.67 3.26 -1.29
C THR A 178 4.96 2.87 0.01
N ILE A 179 5.06 3.70 1.04
CA ILE A 179 4.64 3.33 2.41
C ILE A 179 3.86 4.48 3.02
N ILE A 180 2.64 4.21 3.47
CA ILE A 180 1.88 5.17 4.28
C ILE A 180 2.48 5.23 5.68
N ALA A 181 2.78 6.43 6.17
CA ALA A 181 3.36 6.62 7.49
C ALA A 181 3.06 8.03 8.01
N GLY A 182 3.32 8.28 9.29
CA GLY A 182 3.20 9.59 9.91
C GLY A 182 1.76 10.00 10.12
N ARG A 183 0.90 9.08 10.57
CA ARG A 183 -0.41 9.45 11.10
C ARG A 183 -0.23 10.38 12.31
N TYR A 184 -1.23 11.22 12.59
CA TYR A 184 -1.12 12.24 13.65
C TYR A 184 -1.71 11.80 14.99
N ASP A 185 -2.44 10.68 14.99
CA ASP A 185 -2.94 9.97 16.16
C ASP A 185 -1.91 8.93 16.68
N GLU A 186 -2.31 8.18 17.69
CA GLU A 186 -1.46 7.18 18.35
C GLU A 186 -0.98 6.07 17.41
N SER A 187 -1.76 5.71 16.37
CA SER A 187 -1.37 4.72 15.36
C SER A 187 -0.19 5.15 14.51
N GLY A 188 0.12 6.46 14.49
CA GLY A 188 1.31 7.03 13.86
C GLY A 188 2.53 7.08 14.79
N THR A 189 2.46 6.48 15.97
CA THR A 189 3.54 6.49 16.96
C THR A 189 3.88 5.09 17.45
N LEU A 190 5.18 4.83 17.64
CA LEU A 190 5.70 3.57 18.16
C LEU A 190 6.74 3.88 19.23
N GLY A 191 6.48 3.46 20.47
CA GLY A 191 7.37 3.76 21.60
C GLY A 191 7.58 5.27 21.83
N GLY A 192 6.53 6.08 21.60
CA GLY A 192 6.58 7.54 21.75
C GLY A 192 7.30 8.29 20.63
N LYS A 193 7.69 7.62 19.54
CA LYS A 193 8.30 8.24 18.36
C LYS A 193 7.40 8.13 17.14
N PRO A 194 7.43 9.09 16.21
CA PRO A 194 6.71 8.95 14.95
C PRO A 194 7.19 7.71 14.17
N ASP A 195 6.24 6.91 13.71
CA ASP A 195 6.46 5.71 12.90
C ASP A 195 7.37 5.97 11.69
N TYR A 196 7.17 7.11 11.00
CA TYR A 196 7.90 7.45 9.78
C TYR A 196 9.40 7.63 10.05
N GLU A 197 9.80 8.11 11.24
CA GLU A 197 11.21 8.27 11.59
C GLU A 197 11.89 6.92 11.80
N LEU A 198 11.18 5.97 12.43
CA LEU A 198 11.67 4.61 12.62
C LEU A 198 11.80 3.88 11.28
N ILE A 199 10.80 4.04 10.40
CA ILE A 199 10.81 3.46 9.05
C ILE A 199 11.96 4.02 8.22
N LEU A 200 12.15 5.35 8.20
CA LEU A 200 13.25 5.99 7.46
C LEU A 200 14.59 5.45 7.94
N LYS A 201 14.83 5.46 9.26
CA LYS A 201 16.08 4.96 9.85
C LYS A 201 16.34 3.49 9.53
N PHE A 202 15.31 2.64 9.59
CA PHE A 202 15.42 1.23 9.25
C PHE A 202 15.83 1.05 7.79
N LEU A 203 15.13 1.70 6.85
CA LEU A 203 15.40 1.59 5.42
C LEU A 203 16.77 2.16 5.03
N GLU A 204 17.17 3.29 5.62
CA GLU A 204 18.51 3.88 5.43
C GLU A 204 19.61 2.94 5.92
N GLY A 205 19.41 2.24 7.05
CA GLY A 205 20.29 1.18 7.53
C GLY A 205 20.45 0.04 6.52
N LEU A 206 19.42 -0.23 5.72
CA LEU A 206 19.43 -1.19 4.61
C LEU A 206 19.90 -0.59 3.27
N LYS A 207 20.50 0.61 3.30
CA LYS A 207 21.06 1.34 2.15
C LYS A 207 20.01 1.76 1.12
N PHE A 208 18.76 1.95 1.54
CA PHE A 208 17.77 2.61 0.70
C PHE A 208 18.02 4.11 0.69
N ASN A 209 17.79 4.72 -0.47
CA ASN A 209 17.55 6.14 -0.53
C ASN A 209 16.07 6.37 -0.19
N THR A 210 15.82 7.24 0.78
CA THR A 210 14.49 7.45 1.36
C THR A 210 14.05 8.90 1.19
N LYS A 211 12.74 9.12 1.13
CA LYS A 211 12.15 10.44 1.17
C LYS A 211 10.76 10.38 1.79
N PHE A 212 10.54 11.17 2.82
CA PHE A 212 9.21 11.39 3.38
C PHE A 212 8.60 12.69 2.83
N LYS A 213 7.30 12.66 2.53
CA LYS A 213 6.50 13.84 2.20
C LYS A 213 5.10 13.71 2.78
N ARG A 214 4.55 14.82 3.24
CA ARG A 214 3.14 14.90 3.59
C ARG A 214 2.28 14.95 2.33
N MET A 215 1.06 14.43 2.40
CA MET A 215 0.14 14.37 1.25
C MET A 215 -0.06 15.72 0.55
N HIS A 216 -0.22 16.80 1.32
CA HIS A 216 -0.42 18.15 0.78
C HIS A 216 0.82 18.73 0.06
N GLN A 217 2.00 18.10 0.21
CA GLN A 217 3.25 18.55 -0.43
C GLN A 217 3.48 17.95 -1.82
N PHE A 218 2.60 17.04 -2.27
CA PHE A 218 2.68 16.48 -3.62
C PHE A 218 1.99 17.41 -4.62
N PHE A 219 2.68 17.75 -5.71
CA PHE A 219 2.18 18.70 -6.72
C PHE A 219 0.86 18.26 -7.36
N TRP A 220 0.77 16.99 -7.76
CA TRP A 220 -0.43 16.41 -8.38
C TRP A 220 -1.66 16.59 -7.49
N TRP A 221 -1.50 16.36 -6.19
CA TRP A 221 -2.54 16.61 -5.22
C TRP A 221 -2.78 18.10 -5.01
N GLY A 222 -1.72 18.85 -4.70
CA GLY A 222 -1.75 20.25 -4.30
C GLY A 222 -2.48 21.13 -5.31
N PHE A 223 -2.26 20.83 -6.58
CA PHE A 223 -2.78 21.60 -7.69
C PHE A 223 -3.93 20.88 -8.41
N ILE A 224 -3.70 19.70 -8.98
CA ILE A 224 -4.65 19.07 -9.92
C ILE A 224 -5.88 18.51 -9.21
N VAL A 225 -5.69 17.72 -8.14
CA VAL A 225 -6.84 17.11 -7.46
C VAL A 225 -7.67 18.15 -6.69
N ARG A 226 -7.01 19.14 -6.09
CA ARG A 226 -7.69 20.25 -5.42
C ARG A 226 -8.53 21.08 -6.40
N THR A 227 -7.96 21.47 -7.54
CA THR A 227 -8.63 22.39 -8.47
C THR A 227 -9.64 21.72 -9.39
N LEU A 228 -9.37 20.48 -9.82
CA LEU A 228 -10.20 19.81 -10.84
C LEU A 228 -11.18 18.78 -10.27
N ILE A 229 -10.89 18.19 -9.10
CA ILE A 229 -11.70 17.10 -8.52
C ILE A 229 -12.42 17.56 -7.23
N ASN A 230 -12.09 18.74 -6.69
CA ASN A 230 -12.73 19.35 -5.52
C ASN A 230 -12.77 18.42 -4.29
N ARG A 231 -11.72 17.59 -4.10
CA ARG A 231 -11.57 16.72 -2.93
C ARG A 231 -10.98 17.51 -1.76
N ASN A 232 -11.87 18.08 -0.95
CA ASN A 232 -11.48 18.95 0.17
C ASN A 232 -10.92 18.21 1.39
N TRP A 233 -11.13 16.90 1.54
CA TRP A 233 -10.67 16.15 2.72
C TRP A 233 -9.14 16.14 2.90
N ILE A 234 -8.38 16.39 1.83
CA ILE A 234 -6.90 16.42 1.85
C ILE A 234 -6.32 17.82 2.14
N TYR A 235 -7.14 18.86 2.11
CA TYR A 235 -6.73 20.23 2.40
C TYR A 235 -7.43 20.69 3.67
N ASN A 236 -6.64 21.05 4.70
CA ASN A 236 -7.08 21.50 6.04
C ASN A 236 -7.25 20.42 7.12
N LYS A 237 -6.72 19.21 6.92
CA LYS A 237 -6.63 18.18 7.97
C LYS A 237 -5.20 17.71 8.17
N ASN A 238 -4.90 17.26 9.39
CA ASN A 238 -3.70 16.54 9.76
C ASN A 238 -3.67 15.20 8.99
N ASN A 239 -3.08 15.18 7.80
CA ASN A 239 -3.01 14.00 6.94
C ASN A 239 -1.70 13.23 7.12
N TYR A 240 -1.78 11.90 7.05
CA TYR A 240 -0.62 11.04 6.96
C TYR A 240 0.33 11.48 5.83
N GLY A 241 1.56 11.00 5.89
CA GLY A 241 2.54 11.16 4.83
C GLY A 241 2.83 9.85 4.10
N LEU A 242 3.77 9.98 3.19
CA LEU A 242 4.25 8.91 2.33
C LEU A 242 5.77 8.84 2.41
N ILE A 243 6.27 7.64 2.66
CA ILE A 243 7.68 7.32 2.47
C ILE A 243 7.83 6.69 1.08
N MET A 244 8.72 7.29 0.29
CA MET A 244 9.23 6.71 -0.95
C MET A 244 10.64 6.21 -0.66
N ALA A 245 10.91 4.93 -0.92
CA ALA A 245 12.23 4.36 -0.74
C ALA A 245 12.67 3.57 -1.98
N TYR A 246 13.96 3.57 -2.28
CA TYR A 246 14.49 2.91 -3.48
C TYR A 246 15.92 2.44 -3.29
N LYS A 247 16.24 1.31 -3.93
CA LYS A 247 17.55 0.67 -3.95
C LYS A 247 17.88 0.24 -5.39
N GLY A 248 19.17 0.21 -5.72
CA GLY A 248 19.64 -0.15 -7.06
C GLY A 248 19.52 1.01 -8.06
N ASN A 249 18.91 0.74 -9.23
CA ASN A 249 18.77 1.70 -10.32
C ASN A 249 17.45 2.51 -10.27
N LYS A 250 16.56 2.18 -9.33
CA LYS A 250 15.32 2.92 -9.08
C LYS A 250 15.62 4.26 -8.40
N LYS A 251 14.80 5.29 -8.68
CA LYS A 251 15.04 6.66 -8.19
C LYS A 251 13.76 7.40 -7.88
N THR A 252 13.81 8.35 -6.94
CA THR A 252 12.71 9.31 -6.77
C THR A 252 12.45 10.03 -8.08
N LYS A 253 11.18 10.09 -8.48
CA LYS A 253 10.73 10.94 -9.56
C LYS A 253 10.11 12.20 -8.97
N TRP A 254 10.46 13.36 -9.52
CA TRP A 254 9.91 14.64 -9.06
C TRP A 254 8.37 14.71 -9.21
N TYR A 255 7.83 13.93 -10.15
CA TYR A 255 6.41 13.86 -10.50
C TYR A 255 5.63 12.75 -9.76
N GLN A 256 6.24 12.02 -8.81
CA GLN A 256 5.55 10.93 -8.12
C GLN A 256 4.27 11.46 -7.43
N SER A 257 3.13 10.82 -7.69
CA SER A 257 1.81 11.11 -7.12
C SER A 257 1.48 10.08 -6.03
N PHE A 258 0.37 10.26 -5.33
CA PHE A 258 -0.22 9.22 -4.49
C PHE A 258 -1.71 9.47 -4.31
N SER A 259 -2.62 8.92 -5.15
CA SER A 259 -4.06 9.14 -4.97
C SER A 259 -4.83 8.16 -4.10
#